data_AF-A0A6F8XT73-F1
#
_entry.id   AF-A0A6F8XT73-F1
#
_cell.length_a   1.000
_cell.length_b   1.000
_cell.length_c   1.000
_cell.angle_alpha   90.00
_cell.angle_beta   90.00
_cell.angle_gamma   90.00
#
_symmetry.space_group_name_H-M   'P 1'
#
loop_
_entity.id
_entity.type
_entity.pdbx_description
1 polymer ?
#
loop_
_entity_poly.entity_id
_entity_poly.type
_entity_poly.pdbx_seq_one_letter_code
_entity_poly.pdbx_strand_id
1 'polypeptide(L)'
;MKRSYRAGLSTAAVVEAAIAIVDEQGADALTLAAVAQRTGVAAPSLYKHVGSLGELRTLVGARVLEEMTDRFSRAVMGRSGDDAVAVLMHEYRAYVTAHPARYAAIPADPLHDPRTAGPAQRLLEVFLAVLRGTG
;
A
#
# COMPACT_ATOMS: atom_id res chain seq x y z
N MET A 1 -19.57 -1.42 18.02
CA MET A 1 -20.28 -2.62 17.52
C MET A 1 -19.23 -3.56 16.91
N LYS A 2 -18.87 -4.66 17.59
CA LYS A 2 -17.85 -5.63 17.11
C LYS A 2 -18.48 -6.58 16.09
N ARG A 3 -18.21 -6.41 14.80
CA ARG A 3 -18.50 -7.47 13.81
C ARG A 3 -17.31 -8.45 13.80
N SER A 4 -17.41 -9.47 14.64
CA SER A 4 -16.64 -10.69 14.50
C SER A 4 -17.19 -11.47 13.30
N TYR A 5 -16.59 -11.28 12.13
CA TYR A 5 -16.67 -12.29 11.08
C TYR A 5 -15.42 -13.15 11.23
N ARG A 6 -15.57 -14.41 11.67
CA ARG A 6 -14.53 -15.43 11.51
C ARG A 6 -14.42 -15.77 10.02
N ALA A 7 -14.04 -14.80 9.19
CA ALA A 7 -13.31 -15.11 7.99
C ALA A 7 -11.97 -15.67 8.48
N GLY A 8 -11.56 -16.83 7.96
CA GLY A 8 -10.22 -17.33 8.23
C GLY A 8 -9.20 -16.23 7.97
N LEU A 9 -8.14 -16.22 8.77
CA LEU A 9 -7.02 -15.31 8.53
C LEU A 9 -6.58 -15.45 7.06
N SER A 10 -6.40 -14.33 6.38
CA SER A 10 -5.95 -14.26 4.99
C SER A 10 -4.73 -13.37 4.90
N THR A 11 -3.89 -13.55 3.87
CA THR A 11 -2.74 -12.67 3.65
C THR A 11 -3.17 -11.21 3.52
N ALA A 12 -4.28 -10.94 2.84
CA ALA A 12 -4.85 -9.59 2.75
C ALA A 12 -5.21 -9.02 4.14
N ALA A 13 -5.88 -9.80 5.01
CA ALA A 13 -6.22 -9.35 6.36
C ALA A 13 -4.98 -9.08 7.23
N VAL A 14 -3.93 -9.88 7.07
CA VAL A 14 -2.63 -9.67 7.74
C VAL A 14 -1.98 -8.36 7.28
N VAL A 15 -1.98 -8.10 5.97
CA VAL A 15 -1.41 -6.88 5.38
C VAL A 15 -2.20 -5.64 5.80
N GLU A 16 -3.53 -5.68 5.78
CA GLU A 16 -4.38 -4.56 6.24
C GLU A 16 -4.18 -4.28 7.74
N ALA A 17 -4.03 -5.33 8.56
CA ALA A 17 -3.67 -5.16 9.97
C ALA A 17 -2.29 -4.53 10.15
N ALA A 18 -1.32 -4.89 9.32
CA ALA A 18 0.02 -4.31 9.32
C ALA A 18 0.00 -2.82 8.91
N ILE A 19 -0.72 -2.47 7.84
CA ILE A 19 -0.90 -1.07 7.41
C ILE A 19 -1.51 -0.22 8.54
N ALA A 20 -2.53 -0.74 9.23
CA ALA A 20 -3.15 -0.03 10.33
C ALA A 20 -2.20 0.18 11.52
N ILE A 21 -1.26 -0.75 11.77
CA ILE A 21 -0.18 -0.53 12.76
C ILE A 21 0.76 0.57 12.29
N VAL A 22 1.16 0.55 11.01
CA VAL A 22 2.04 1.56 10.41
C VAL A 22 1.41 2.96 10.50
N ASP A 23 0.11 3.09 10.24
CA ASP A 23 -0.60 4.36 10.34
C ASP A 23 -0.68 4.90 11.78
N GLU A 24 -0.94 4.03 12.73
CA GLU A 24 -1.17 4.43 14.13
C GLU A 24 0.13 4.64 14.91
N GLN A 25 1.18 3.87 14.59
CA GLN A 25 2.36 3.72 15.44
C GLN A 25 3.68 3.86 14.67
N GLY A 26 3.64 4.03 13.34
CA GLY A 26 4.81 4.12 12.49
C GLY A 26 5.40 2.76 12.07
N ALA A 27 6.33 2.80 11.13
CA ALA A 27 6.90 1.60 10.52
C ALA A 27 7.73 0.73 11.50
N ASP A 28 8.37 1.34 12.49
CA ASP A 28 9.19 0.65 13.48
C ASP A 28 8.37 -0.20 14.45
N ALA A 29 7.10 0.13 14.66
CA ALA A 29 6.18 -0.64 15.49
C ALA A 29 5.70 -1.95 14.81
N LEU A 30 5.95 -2.10 13.50
CA LEU A 30 5.51 -3.27 12.76
C LEU A 30 6.34 -4.51 13.14
N THR A 31 5.70 -5.42 13.88
CA THR A 31 6.25 -6.73 14.24
C THR A 31 5.20 -7.82 14.03
N LEU A 32 5.63 -9.08 13.83
CA LEU A 32 4.70 -10.21 13.73
C LEU A 32 3.87 -10.37 15.03
N ALA A 33 4.43 -10.05 16.19
CA ALA A 33 3.71 -10.07 17.46
C ALA A 33 2.59 -9.03 17.51
N ALA A 34 2.87 -7.78 17.10
CA ALA A 34 1.87 -6.72 17.05
C ALA A 34 0.73 -7.07 16.07
N VAL A 35 1.05 -7.66 14.93
CA VAL A 35 0.06 -8.11 13.94
C VAL A 35 -0.79 -9.25 14.49
N ALA A 36 -0.19 -10.23 15.17
CA ALA A 36 -0.90 -11.35 15.79
C ALA A 36 -1.88 -10.84 16.86
N GLN A 37 -1.43 -9.91 17.71
CA GLN A 37 -2.26 -9.26 18.71
C GLN A 37 -3.44 -8.52 18.08
N ARG A 38 -3.19 -7.73 17.03
CA ARG A 38 -4.23 -6.97 16.32
C ARG A 38 -5.26 -7.86 15.63
N THR A 39 -4.82 -8.96 15.03
CA THR A 39 -5.69 -9.91 14.32
C THR A 39 -6.37 -10.91 15.27
N GLY A 40 -5.97 -10.96 16.55
CA GLY A 40 -6.53 -11.88 17.55
C GLY A 40 -6.16 -13.34 17.33
N VAL A 41 -5.09 -13.60 16.58
CA VAL A 41 -4.58 -14.95 16.27
C VAL A 41 -3.27 -15.20 17.01
N ALA A 42 -2.90 -16.48 17.14
CA ALA A 42 -1.58 -16.82 17.65
C ALA A 42 -0.50 -16.50 16.61
N ALA A 43 0.68 -16.04 17.03
CA ALA A 43 1.78 -15.72 16.11
C ALA A 43 2.14 -16.87 15.13
N PRO A 44 2.13 -18.16 15.53
CA PRO A 44 2.30 -19.28 14.59
C PRO A 44 1.29 -19.32 13.43
N SER A 45 0.08 -18.78 13.61
CA SER A 45 -0.93 -18.73 12.55
C SER A 45 -0.57 -17.74 11.43
N LEU A 46 0.22 -16.69 11.73
CA LEU A 46 0.66 -15.73 10.72
C LEU A 46 1.61 -16.36 9.69
N TYR A 47 2.43 -17.33 10.09
CA TYR A 47 3.41 -17.96 9.20
C TYR A 47 2.79 -18.75 8.03
N LYS A 48 1.49 -19.05 8.10
CA LYS A 48 0.74 -19.60 6.96
C LYS A 48 0.46 -18.57 5.86
N HIS A 49 0.65 -17.29 6.15
CA HIS A 49 0.31 -16.17 5.27
C HIS A 49 1.51 -15.30 4.92
N VAL A 50 2.49 -15.20 5.83
CA VAL A 50 3.74 -14.46 5.65
C VAL A 50 4.89 -15.23 6.28
N GLY A 51 5.92 -15.55 5.50
CA GLY A 51 7.08 -16.32 5.95
C GLY A 51 8.06 -15.52 6.81
N SER A 52 8.00 -14.19 6.78
CA SER A 52 8.85 -13.34 7.62
C SER A 52 8.30 -11.92 7.79
N LEU A 53 8.89 -11.15 8.72
CA LEU A 53 8.62 -9.71 8.83
C LEU A 53 9.08 -8.94 7.57
N GLY A 54 10.18 -9.36 6.95
CA GLY A 54 10.65 -8.76 5.70
C GLY A 54 9.65 -8.95 4.56
N GLU A 55 9.12 -10.16 4.41
CA GLU A 55 8.03 -10.43 3.46
C GLU A 55 6.78 -9.60 3.77
N LEU A 56 6.38 -9.49 5.03
CA LEU A 56 5.24 -8.66 5.40
C LEU A 56 5.46 -7.18 5.01
N ARG A 57 6.67 -6.65 5.22
CA ARG A 57 7.03 -5.27 4.79
C ARG A 57 6.94 -5.11 3.26
N THR A 58 7.43 -6.09 2.50
CA THR A 58 7.27 -6.08 1.03
C THR A 58 5.80 -6.06 0.62
N LEU A 59 4.96 -6.89 1.24
CA LEU A 59 3.53 -6.94 0.94
C LEU A 59 2.79 -5.65 1.33
N VAL A 60 3.16 -5.03 2.45
CA VAL A 60 2.67 -3.70 2.83
C VAL A 60 3.04 -2.67 1.76
N GLY A 61 4.30 -2.63 1.32
CA GLY A 61 4.75 -1.73 0.25
C GLY A 61 3.99 -1.94 -1.06
N ALA A 62 3.79 -3.20 -1.47
CA ALA A 62 3.00 -3.55 -2.65
C ALA A 62 1.56 -3.03 -2.55
N ARG A 63 0.92 -3.24 -1.40
CA ARG A 63 -0.47 -2.80 -1.17
C ARG A 63 -0.61 -1.28 -1.16
N VAL A 64 0.40 -0.55 -0.66
CA VAL A 64 0.45 0.92 -0.71
C VAL A 64 0.59 1.41 -2.16
N LEU A 65 1.46 0.79 -2.95
CA LEU A 65 1.60 1.12 -4.38
C LEU A 65 0.30 0.87 -5.16
N GLU A 66 -0.41 -0.22 -4.86
CA GLU A 66 -1.73 -0.52 -5.43
C GLU A 66 -2.77 0.54 -5.05
N GLU A 67 -2.80 0.95 -3.78
CA GLU A 67 -3.71 1.99 -3.29
C GLU A 67 -3.48 3.33 -4.01
N MET A 68 -2.21 3.73 -4.14
CA MET A 68 -1.82 4.95 -4.86
C MET A 68 -2.22 4.86 -6.33
N THR A 69 -1.96 3.73 -6.98
CA THR A 69 -2.33 3.49 -8.38
C THR A 69 -3.83 3.63 -8.59
N ASP A 70 -4.65 2.98 -7.76
CA ASP A 70 -6.11 3.03 -7.85
C ASP A 70 -6.63 4.45 -7.63
N ARG A 71 -6.09 5.15 -6.63
CA ARG A 71 -6.47 6.52 -6.31
C ARG A 71 -6.14 7.48 -7.46
N PHE A 72 -4.92 7.41 -7.97
CA PHE A 72 -4.44 8.31 -9.01
C PHE A 72 -5.10 8.03 -10.35
N SER A 73 -5.24 6.76 -10.73
CA SER A 73 -5.96 6.36 -11.94
C SER A 73 -7.36 6.95 -11.93
N ARG A 74 -8.10 6.81 -10.82
CA ARG A 74 -9.46 7.36 -10.71
C ARG A 74 -9.51 8.88 -10.84
N ALA A 75 -8.54 9.58 -10.26
CA ALA A 75 -8.52 11.04 -10.27
C ALA A 75 -8.31 11.64 -11.66
N VAL A 76 -7.52 10.95 -12.50
CA VAL A 76 -7.17 11.40 -13.86
C VAL A 76 -8.10 10.87 -14.94
N MET A 77 -9.04 9.97 -14.62
CA MET A 77 -10.02 9.47 -15.59
C MET A 77 -10.80 10.62 -16.23
N GLY A 78 -10.84 10.64 -17.57
CA GLY A 78 -11.55 11.65 -18.34
C GLY A 78 -10.88 13.03 -18.38
N ARG A 79 -9.65 13.15 -17.87
CA ARG A 79 -8.84 14.39 -17.93
C ARG A 79 -7.68 14.24 -18.90
N SER A 80 -7.17 15.36 -19.39
CA SER A 80 -6.03 15.41 -20.31
C SER A 80 -5.21 16.69 -20.11
N GLY A 81 -4.00 16.71 -20.69
CA GLY A 81 -3.12 17.88 -20.64
C GLY A 81 -2.81 18.36 -19.23
N ASP A 82 -2.68 19.67 -19.08
CA ASP A 82 -2.28 20.31 -17.83
C ASP A 82 -3.25 20.07 -16.66
N ASP A 83 -4.55 19.90 -16.94
CA ASP A 83 -5.55 19.58 -15.90
C ASP A 83 -5.28 18.20 -15.28
N ALA A 84 -4.97 17.20 -16.11
CA ALA A 84 -4.63 15.87 -15.63
C ALA A 84 -3.34 15.88 -14.79
N VAL A 85 -2.34 16.66 -15.20
CA VAL A 85 -1.08 16.84 -14.45
C VAL A 85 -1.35 17.48 -13.09
N ALA A 86 -2.10 18.60 -13.07
CA ALA A 86 -2.39 19.33 -11.85
C ALA A 86 -3.16 18.47 -10.83
N VAL A 87 -4.18 17.74 -11.29
CA VAL A 87 -4.97 16.83 -10.45
C VAL A 87 -4.11 15.68 -9.92
N LEU A 88 -3.29 15.05 -10.76
CA LEU A 88 -2.41 13.97 -10.33
C LEU A 88 -1.43 14.41 -9.23
N MET A 89 -0.79 15.57 -9.41
CA MET A 89 0.16 16.11 -8.44
C MET A 89 -0.52 16.53 -7.14
N HIS A 90 -1.75 17.06 -7.21
CA HIS A 90 -2.55 17.35 -6.04
C HIS A 90 -2.87 16.08 -5.25
N GLU A 91 -3.32 15.02 -5.91
CA GLU A 91 -3.63 13.73 -5.28
C GLU A 91 -2.39 13.06 -4.70
N TYR A 92 -1.25 13.11 -5.40
CA TYR A 92 0.02 12.62 -4.89
C TYR A 92 0.41 13.34 -3.60
N ARG A 93 0.40 14.68 -3.60
CA ARG A 93 0.71 15.48 -2.41
C ARG A 93 -0.26 15.20 -1.26
N ALA A 94 -1.56 15.13 -1.55
CA ALA A 94 -2.58 14.84 -0.57
C ALA A 94 -2.38 13.46 0.07
N TYR A 95 -2.03 12.45 -0.72
CA TYR A 95 -1.74 11.11 -0.23
C TYR A 95 -0.53 11.08 0.70
N VAL A 96 0.62 11.61 0.26
CA VAL A 96 1.86 11.59 1.04
C VAL A 96 1.73 12.40 2.33
N THR A 97 0.96 13.49 2.31
CA THR A 97 0.71 14.30 3.51
C THR A 97 -0.23 13.61 4.50
N ALA A 98 -1.25 12.90 4.01
CA ALA A 98 -2.20 12.18 4.86
C ALA A 98 -1.63 10.87 5.42
N HIS A 99 -0.73 10.22 4.68
CA HIS A 99 -0.20 8.90 5.00
C HIS A 99 1.34 8.83 4.91
N PRO A 100 2.08 9.67 5.66
CA PRO A 100 3.54 9.72 5.59
C PRO A 100 4.19 8.38 5.96
N ALA A 101 3.62 7.65 6.93
CA ALA A 101 4.13 6.34 7.35
C ALA A 101 3.92 5.24 6.30
N ARG A 102 2.79 5.26 5.57
CA ARG A 102 2.55 4.34 4.45
C ARG A 102 3.52 4.61 3.31
N TYR A 103 3.71 5.89 2.97
CA TYR A 103 4.64 6.28 1.92
C TYR A 103 6.07 5.85 2.26
N ALA A 104 6.50 6.03 3.52
CA ALA A 104 7.80 5.56 4.01
C ALA A 104 7.93 4.03 4.05
N ALA A 105 6.83 3.28 4.03
CA ALA A 105 6.84 1.81 3.99
C ALA A 105 7.03 1.24 2.58
N ILE A 106 7.00 2.07 1.53
CA ILE A 106 7.35 1.65 0.18
C ILE A 106 8.86 1.35 0.14
N PRO A 107 9.29 0.18 -0.38
CA PRO A 107 10.71 -0.13 -0.53
C PRO A 107 11.43 0.92 -1.38
N ALA A 108 12.69 1.21 -1.03
CA ALA A 108 13.51 2.15 -1.79
C ALA A 108 13.72 1.73 -3.25
N ASP A 109 13.84 0.41 -3.50
CA ASP A 109 13.85 -0.18 -4.83
C ASP A 109 12.68 -1.17 -4.98
N PRO A 110 11.48 -0.68 -5.35
CA PRO A 110 10.30 -1.52 -5.50
C PRO A 110 10.35 -2.39 -6.77
N LEU A 111 11.30 -2.17 -7.69
CA LEU A 111 11.44 -2.98 -8.91
C LEU A 111 12.23 -4.27 -8.68
N HIS A 112 12.99 -4.36 -7.59
CA HIS A 112 13.79 -5.54 -7.25
C HIS A 112 12.95 -6.77 -6.86
N ASP A 113 11.77 -6.56 -6.25
CA ASP A 113 10.89 -7.66 -5.82
C ASP A 113 9.66 -7.76 -6.74
N PRO A 114 9.36 -8.94 -7.32
CA PRO A 114 8.21 -9.12 -8.20
C PRO A 114 6.87 -8.71 -7.57
N ARG A 115 6.74 -8.82 -6.24
CA ARG A 115 5.51 -8.46 -5.50
C ARG A 115 5.26 -6.95 -5.51
N THR A 116 6.31 -6.13 -5.56
CA THR A 116 6.22 -4.66 -5.62
C THR A 116 6.41 -4.13 -7.04
N ALA A 117 7.11 -4.85 -7.91
CA ALA A 117 7.45 -4.40 -9.25
C ALA A 117 6.20 -4.15 -10.11
N GLY A 118 5.25 -5.08 -10.12
CA GLY A 118 3.99 -4.92 -10.87
C GLY A 118 3.19 -3.69 -10.45
N PRO A 119 2.87 -3.52 -9.15
CA PRO A 119 2.26 -2.29 -8.64
C PRO A 119 3.04 -1.01 -8.97
N ALA A 120 4.37 -1.03 -8.82
CA ALA A 120 5.22 0.13 -9.12
C ALA A 120 5.18 0.51 -10.62
N GLN A 121 5.20 -0.49 -11.51
CA GLN A 121 5.07 -0.27 -12.94
C GLN A 121 3.72 0.34 -13.31
N ARG A 122 2.62 -0.18 -12.76
CA ARG A 122 1.27 0.39 -13.00
C ARG A 122 1.18 1.84 -12.51
N LEU A 123 1.77 2.13 -11.35
CA LEU A 123 1.83 3.51 -10.85
C LEU A 123 2.58 4.42 -11.83
N LEU A 124 3.74 3.99 -12.32
CA LEU A 124 4.52 4.73 -13.31
C LEU A 124 3.74 4.92 -14.63
N GLU A 125 3.00 3.91 -15.07
CA GLU A 125 2.14 4.00 -16.26
C GLU A 125 1.09 5.12 -16.14
N VAL A 126 0.51 5.32 -14.95
CA VAL A 126 -0.41 6.45 -14.70
C VAL A 126 0.28 7.79 -14.92
N PHE A 127 1.49 7.97 -14.35
CA PHE A 127 2.27 9.21 -14.55
C PHE A 127 2.62 9.40 -16.03
N LEU A 128 3.09 8.36 -16.71
CA LEU A 128 3.46 8.44 -18.12
C LEU A 128 2.25 8.69 -19.03
N ALA A 129 1.09 8.12 -18.73
CA ALA A 129 -0.14 8.36 -19.50
C ALA A 129 -0.57 9.83 -19.42
N VAL A 130 -0.51 10.42 -18.23
CA VAL A 130 -0.80 11.85 -18.03
C VAL A 130 0.20 12.73 -18.78
N LEU A 131 1.49 12.44 -18.70
CA LEU A 131 2.55 13.20 -19.38
C LEU A 131 2.49 13.08 -20.91
N ARG A 132 2.04 11.96 -21.46
CA ARG A 132 1.84 11.84 -22.93
C ARG A 132 0.67 12.69 -23.42
N GLY A 133 -0.30 12.97 -22.56
CA GLY A 133 -1.47 13.79 -22.90
C GLY A 133 -1.21 15.30 -22.91
N THR A 134 0.01 15.75 -22.62
CA THR A 134 0.42 17.17 -22.66
C THR A 134 1.10 17.57 -23.97
N GLY A 135 1.29 16.63 -24.91
CA GLY A 135 1.97 16.84 -26.20
C GLY A 135 1.06 16.69 -27.41
#